data_AF-W4SHZ3-F1
#
_entry.id   AF-W4SHZ3-F1
#
_cell.length_a   1.000
_cell.length_b   1.000
_cell.length_c   1.000
_cell.angle_alpha   90.00
_cell.angle_beta   90.00
_cell.angle_gamma   90.00
#
_symmetry.space_group_name_H-M   'P 1'
#
loop_
_entity.id
_entity.type
_entity.pdbx_description
1 polymer ?
#
loop_
_entity_poly.entity_id
_entity_poly.type
_entity_poly.pdbx_seq_one_letter_code
_entity_poly.pdbx_strand_id
1 'polypeptide(L)'
;MPKTLPATLVAFYLPQFHPIPENDAWWGKGFTEWRNVSRALAQFEGHQQPRLPADLGFYDLRTPQVMREQARLAQEYGLGAFCFYFYWFAGKTLLEMPIAQRHEDTSITLPFCLCWANEKWARRWDGRGDDILIDQAHSADDDLAFIAHIATYLRNPTYLRVDGRPLLLVYRPHLLPDPAQTAARWRRWCRENGVGEIHLAYVQGFERPDPRDIGFDAAVEFPPNMSTPASVTARQRLLNPEFNGEVLDWRELARDMEQRPLREYTLYPGVNPGWDNEPRRSGKGRIYLHASPRRYRDWLSRTLRHRLASAPPANRMVFINAWNEWAEGAVLEPDARLGHAWLEATRQALTRAPDVVTESRSPSACVVLHAWYLDVLNEMLDAIVECGTPLRIIVTTDLTKVIEVNQCIQQRGIQAEVEGFENRGRDILPFLHVANRLLDEGVQLVLKLHTKKSTHRDDGNAWRNEMLAALLMPQRVDAIVDAFSTDPLVGLMAPDGHLLPVTDFIGGNADALDYLAVRTGTDAPDATSLFASGSMFWARLEALRPLLDAHLHPSEFESEQGQIDGTLAHAIERFVGLAVTSSGHRVTTIEQTLGITKTASAEPYRYARKAP
;
A
#
# COMPACT_ATOMS: atom_id res chain seq x y z
N MET A 1 19.54 -7.08 -3.90
CA MET A 1 18.76 -8.18 -3.30
C MET A 1 19.66 -9.07 -2.45
N PRO A 2 19.15 -9.75 -1.40
CA PRO A 2 19.95 -10.73 -0.64
C PRO A 2 20.34 -11.90 -1.55
N LYS A 3 21.42 -12.61 -1.22
CA LYS A 3 21.90 -13.76 -2.01
C LYS A 3 20.87 -14.88 -2.10
N THR A 4 20.00 -15.00 -1.10
CA THR A 4 18.94 -16.01 -1.03
C THR A 4 17.66 -15.30 -0.64
N LEU A 5 16.61 -15.46 -1.45
CA LEU A 5 15.29 -14.89 -1.17
C LEU A 5 14.51 -15.83 -0.22
N PRO A 6 13.64 -15.29 0.66
CA PRO A 6 12.85 -16.10 1.58
C PRO A 6 11.77 -16.94 0.89
N ALA A 7 11.36 -16.57 -0.32
CA ALA A 7 10.44 -17.29 -1.19
C ALA A 7 10.58 -16.80 -2.64
N THR A 8 10.10 -17.60 -3.59
CA THR A 8 9.87 -17.16 -4.97
C THR A 8 8.56 -16.37 -5.04
N LEU A 9 8.62 -15.10 -5.44
CA LEU A 9 7.42 -14.30 -5.70
C LEU A 9 6.99 -14.46 -7.16
N VAL A 10 5.73 -14.80 -7.39
CA VAL A 10 5.17 -15.03 -8.74
C VAL A 10 4.02 -14.04 -8.97
N ALA A 11 4.17 -13.11 -9.90
CA ALA A 11 3.10 -12.16 -10.21
C ALA A 11 2.26 -12.64 -11.40
N PHE A 12 0.93 -12.62 -11.27
CA PHE A 12 0.04 -12.81 -12.41
C PHE A 12 0.26 -11.72 -13.46
N TYR A 13 0.17 -12.09 -14.74
CA TYR A 13 0.46 -11.19 -15.85
C TYR A 13 -0.65 -11.27 -16.90
N LEU A 14 -1.22 -10.10 -17.22
CA LEU A 14 -2.26 -9.94 -18.23
C LEU A 14 -1.64 -9.61 -19.61
N PRO A 15 -1.86 -10.43 -20.66
CA PRO A 15 -1.31 -10.16 -21.99
C PRO A 15 -2.11 -9.14 -22.82
N GLN A 16 -3.26 -8.64 -22.34
CA GLN A 16 -4.24 -7.83 -23.10
C GLN A 16 -3.86 -6.34 -23.30
N PHE A 17 -2.57 -6.06 -23.49
CA PHE A 17 -2.04 -4.72 -23.83
C PHE A 17 -1.52 -4.66 -25.26
N HIS A 18 -2.22 -5.31 -26.18
CA HIS A 18 -2.03 -5.23 -27.61
C HIS A 18 -3.37 -5.52 -28.33
N PRO A 19 -3.62 -4.91 -29.50
CA PRO A 19 -4.83 -5.19 -30.25
C PRO A 19 -4.76 -6.56 -30.93
N ILE A 20 -5.91 -7.24 -30.99
CA ILE A 20 -6.11 -8.44 -31.82
C ILE A 20 -7.41 -8.26 -32.63
N PRO A 21 -7.55 -8.92 -33.80
CA PRO A 21 -8.72 -8.76 -34.66
C PRO A 21 -10.05 -9.02 -33.96
N GLU A 22 -10.09 -10.01 -33.06
CA GLU A 22 -11.27 -10.38 -32.29
C GLU A 22 -11.71 -9.25 -31.36
N ASN A 23 -10.78 -8.72 -30.56
CA ASN A 23 -11.03 -7.62 -29.63
C ASN A 23 -11.48 -6.35 -30.37
N ASP A 24 -10.88 -6.08 -31.52
CA ASP A 24 -11.25 -4.97 -32.39
C ASP A 24 -12.69 -5.11 -32.91
N ALA A 25 -13.10 -6.33 -33.27
CA ALA A 25 -14.47 -6.62 -33.70
C ALA A 25 -15.48 -6.53 -32.55
N TRP A 26 -15.10 -6.94 -31.34
CA TRP A 26 -16.02 -6.99 -30.19
C TRP A 26 -16.18 -5.67 -29.45
N TRP A 27 -15.09 -4.91 -29.32
CA TRP A 27 -15.03 -3.72 -28.48
C TRP A 27 -14.65 -2.45 -29.25
N GLY A 28 -14.27 -2.58 -30.52
CA GLY A 28 -13.93 -1.49 -31.43
C GLY A 28 -12.43 -1.42 -31.71
N LYS A 29 -12.09 -0.89 -32.90
CA LYS A 29 -10.73 -0.85 -33.45
C LYS A 29 -9.68 -0.34 -32.45
N GLY A 30 -8.56 -1.07 -32.36
CA GLY A 30 -7.44 -0.78 -31.48
C GLY A 30 -7.71 -1.06 -30.00
N PHE A 31 -8.63 -1.96 -29.67
CA PHE A 31 -8.97 -2.21 -28.26
C PHE A 31 -7.79 -2.85 -27.51
N THR A 32 -7.48 -2.24 -26.37
CA THR A 32 -6.62 -2.79 -25.30
C THR A 32 -7.21 -2.35 -23.96
N GLU A 33 -6.73 -2.94 -22.87
CA GLU A 33 -7.17 -2.54 -21.53
C GLU A 33 -6.90 -1.06 -21.20
N TRP A 34 -5.95 -0.41 -21.88
CA TRP A 34 -5.73 1.03 -21.77
C TRP A 34 -6.96 1.87 -22.10
N ARG A 35 -7.84 1.36 -22.97
CA ARG A 35 -9.10 2.03 -23.30
C ARG A 35 -10.08 2.07 -22.12
N ASN A 36 -10.04 1.08 -21.24
CA ASN A 36 -10.83 1.04 -20.01
C ASN A 36 -10.19 1.90 -18.92
N VAL A 37 -8.87 1.80 -18.76
CA VAL A 37 -8.09 2.57 -17.77
C VAL A 37 -8.21 4.08 -18.02
N SER A 38 -7.96 4.53 -19.25
CA SER A 38 -7.92 5.96 -19.59
C SER A 38 -9.27 6.69 -19.47
N ARG A 39 -10.39 5.97 -19.55
CA ARG A 39 -11.74 6.57 -19.45
C ARG A 39 -12.31 6.54 -18.03
N ALA A 40 -11.66 5.83 -17.12
CA ALA A 40 -12.17 5.66 -15.76
C ALA A 40 -12.20 7.02 -15.06
N LEU A 41 -13.25 7.26 -14.28
CA LEU A 41 -13.46 8.50 -13.53
C LEU A 41 -13.64 8.18 -12.05
N ALA A 42 -13.14 9.06 -11.20
CA ALA A 42 -13.43 9.01 -9.77
C ALA A 42 -14.95 9.10 -9.52
N GLN A 43 -15.46 8.17 -8.72
CA GLN A 43 -16.89 8.09 -8.36
C GLN A 43 -17.20 8.81 -7.04
N PHE A 44 -16.19 9.02 -6.19
CA PHE A 44 -16.29 9.66 -4.87
C PHE A 44 -14.96 10.33 -4.52
N GLU A 45 -14.96 11.23 -3.53
CA GLU A 45 -13.77 11.96 -3.11
C GLU A 45 -12.67 11.00 -2.62
N GLY A 46 -11.44 11.20 -3.09
CA GLY A 46 -10.32 10.31 -2.79
C GLY A 46 -10.27 9.01 -3.61
N HIS A 47 -11.25 8.73 -4.47
CA HIS A 47 -11.20 7.60 -5.41
C HIS A 47 -10.11 7.83 -6.48
N GLN A 48 -9.11 6.95 -6.52
CA GLN A 48 -7.92 7.08 -7.35
C GLN A 48 -8.15 6.59 -8.80
N GLN A 49 -9.03 7.25 -9.55
CA GLN A 49 -9.26 7.00 -10.97
C GLN A 49 -9.21 8.29 -11.80
N PRO A 50 -8.61 8.27 -13.01
CA PRO A 50 -7.93 7.12 -13.63
C PRO A 50 -6.55 6.85 -13.00
N ARG A 51 -6.20 5.57 -12.80
CA ARG A 51 -4.84 5.16 -12.40
C ARG A 51 -3.97 4.97 -13.64
N LEU A 52 -3.01 5.87 -13.87
CA LEU A 52 -2.22 5.92 -15.11
C LEU A 52 -0.81 5.34 -14.93
N PRO A 53 -0.22 4.73 -15.98
CA PRO A 53 1.16 4.21 -15.94
C PRO A 53 2.21 5.32 -15.86
N ALA A 54 3.35 5.02 -15.24
CA ALA A 54 4.54 5.88 -15.22
C ALA A 54 5.55 5.48 -16.31
N ASP A 55 6.63 4.78 -15.93
CA ASP A 55 7.85 4.53 -16.73
C ASP A 55 7.61 4.04 -18.16
N LEU A 56 6.69 3.08 -18.33
CA LEU A 56 6.45 2.40 -19.60
C LEU A 56 5.27 3.00 -20.38
N GLY A 57 4.57 3.98 -19.80
CA GLY A 57 3.41 4.62 -20.40
C GLY A 57 2.32 3.62 -20.83
N PHE A 58 1.49 4.04 -21.80
CA PHE A 58 0.48 3.19 -22.42
C PHE A 58 1.14 2.24 -23.44
N TYR A 59 1.91 1.27 -22.95
CA TYR A 59 2.72 0.39 -23.78
C TYR A 59 1.90 -0.53 -24.68
N ASP A 60 2.56 -1.05 -25.72
CA ASP A 60 2.02 -2.06 -26.63
C ASP A 60 2.90 -3.31 -26.60
N LEU A 61 2.32 -4.44 -26.18
CA LEU A 61 3.03 -5.73 -26.04
C LEU A 61 3.39 -6.39 -27.36
N ARG A 62 3.09 -5.78 -28.52
CA ARG A 62 3.75 -6.12 -29.79
C ARG A 62 5.23 -5.78 -29.77
N THR A 63 5.64 -4.85 -28.92
CA THR A 63 7.02 -4.34 -28.82
C THR A 63 7.81 -5.19 -27.82
N PRO A 64 8.78 -6.02 -28.26
CA PRO A 64 9.49 -6.93 -27.35
C PRO A 64 10.27 -6.22 -26.24
N GLN A 65 10.71 -4.98 -26.48
CA GLN A 65 11.43 -4.18 -25.48
C GLN A 65 10.60 -3.94 -24.21
N VAL A 66 9.27 -3.84 -24.33
CA VAL A 66 8.38 -3.65 -23.18
C VAL A 66 8.52 -4.83 -22.21
N MET A 67 8.44 -6.06 -22.73
CA MET A 67 8.60 -7.26 -21.90
C MET A 67 10.00 -7.36 -21.28
N ARG A 68 11.05 -6.95 -22.00
CA ARG A 68 12.42 -6.91 -21.45
C ARG A 68 12.51 -5.96 -20.26
N GLU A 69 11.97 -4.74 -20.39
CA GLU A 69 12.01 -3.76 -19.29
C GLU A 69 11.13 -4.18 -18.12
N GLN A 70 9.94 -4.73 -18.36
CA GLN A 70 9.08 -5.25 -17.30
C GLN A 70 9.77 -6.40 -16.55
N ALA A 71 10.40 -7.32 -17.26
CA ALA A 71 11.13 -8.42 -16.65
C ALA A 71 12.36 -7.93 -15.86
N ARG A 72 13.13 -6.99 -16.42
CA ARG A 72 14.28 -6.35 -15.75
C ARG A 72 13.83 -5.68 -14.45
N LEU A 73 12.76 -4.89 -14.52
CA LEU A 73 12.20 -4.17 -13.38
C LEU A 73 11.69 -5.13 -12.32
N ALA A 74 10.92 -6.15 -12.70
CA ALA A 74 10.44 -7.19 -11.79
C ALA A 74 11.59 -7.89 -11.05
N GLN A 75 12.67 -8.27 -11.76
CA GLN A 75 13.85 -8.90 -11.15
C GLN A 75 14.59 -7.96 -10.18
N GLU A 76 14.73 -6.68 -10.52
CA GLU A 76 15.41 -5.68 -9.69
C GLU A 76 14.76 -5.57 -8.29
N TYR A 77 13.43 -5.70 -8.23
CA TYR A 77 12.65 -5.62 -7.00
C TYR A 77 12.32 -6.98 -6.36
N GLY A 78 12.87 -8.08 -6.90
CA GLY A 78 12.83 -9.39 -6.28
C GLY A 78 11.66 -10.28 -6.68
N LEU A 79 10.92 -9.96 -7.75
CA LEU A 79 10.00 -10.92 -8.34
C LEU A 79 10.80 -12.07 -8.98
N GLY A 80 10.35 -13.29 -8.71
CA GLY A 80 10.99 -14.52 -9.17
C GLY A 80 10.38 -15.10 -10.44
N ALA A 81 9.13 -14.76 -10.78
CA ALA A 81 8.52 -15.16 -12.05
C ALA A 81 7.28 -14.34 -12.41
N PHE A 82 6.89 -14.41 -13.69
CA PHE A 82 5.55 -14.06 -14.15
C PHE A 82 4.69 -15.30 -14.42
N CYS A 83 3.42 -15.26 -14.02
CA CYS A 83 2.41 -16.25 -14.37
C CYS A 83 1.46 -15.65 -15.41
N PHE A 84 1.67 -15.97 -16.68
CA PHE A 84 0.87 -15.42 -17.77
C PHE A 84 -0.50 -16.08 -17.82
N TYR A 85 -1.56 -15.28 -17.95
CA TYR A 85 -2.83 -15.81 -18.42
C TYR A 85 -2.68 -16.32 -19.84
N PHE A 86 -3.08 -17.57 -20.06
CA PHE A 86 -3.07 -18.22 -21.35
C PHE A 86 -4.51 -18.53 -21.78
N TYR A 87 -4.89 -18.13 -22.99
CA TYR A 87 -6.25 -18.27 -23.50
C TYR A 87 -6.27 -19.23 -24.69
N TRP A 88 -6.85 -20.40 -24.46
CA TRP A 88 -7.02 -21.48 -25.42
C TRP A 88 -8.48 -21.93 -25.47
N PHE A 89 -9.06 -21.83 -26.66
CA PHE A 89 -10.47 -22.10 -26.94
C PHE A 89 -10.60 -23.22 -27.98
N ALA A 90 -10.22 -24.43 -27.59
CA ALA A 90 -10.36 -25.63 -28.41
C ALA A 90 -9.74 -25.55 -29.81
N GLY A 91 -8.44 -25.25 -29.88
CA GLY A 91 -7.68 -25.14 -31.14
C GLY A 91 -7.41 -23.71 -31.59
N LYS A 92 -7.96 -22.71 -30.89
CA LYS A 92 -7.71 -21.29 -31.15
C LYS A 92 -7.10 -20.62 -29.93
N THR A 93 -5.97 -19.94 -30.11
CA THR A 93 -5.38 -19.07 -29.08
C THR A 93 -5.80 -17.63 -29.29
N LEU A 94 -5.97 -16.90 -28.19
CA LEU A 94 -6.10 -15.45 -28.18
C LEU A 94 -5.01 -14.85 -27.27
N LEU A 95 -4.49 -13.68 -27.63
CA LEU A 95 -3.48 -12.95 -26.85
C LEU A 95 -2.15 -13.70 -26.60
N GLU A 96 -1.83 -14.74 -27.37
CA GLU A 96 -0.64 -15.58 -27.16
C GLU A 96 0.68 -14.88 -27.56
N MET A 97 0.64 -13.92 -28.49
CA MET A 97 1.83 -13.30 -29.07
C MET A 97 2.87 -12.81 -28.03
N PRO A 98 2.52 -12.09 -26.95
CA PRO A 98 3.52 -11.67 -25.96
C PRO A 98 4.22 -12.85 -25.27
N ILE A 99 3.54 -13.98 -25.10
CA ILE A 99 4.09 -15.21 -24.51
C ILE A 99 5.04 -15.88 -25.51
N ALA A 100 4.67 -15.94 -26.79
CA ALA A 100 5.54 -16.44 -27.86
C ALA A 100 6.81 -15.59 -28.00
N GLN A 101 6.68 -14.26 -28.08
CA GLN A 101 7.82 -13.33 -28.12
C GLN A 101 8.73 -13.52 -26.91
N ARG A 102 8.13 -13.66 -25.71
CA ARG A 102 8.87 -13.91 -24.48
C ARG A 102 9.61 -15.24 -24.49
N HIS A 103 9.00 -16.29 -25.03
CA HIS A 103 9.60 -17.62 -25.15
C HIS A 103 10.82 -17.64 -26.09
N GLU A 104 10.73 -16.90 -27.19
CA GLU A 104 11.80 -16.78 -28.20
C GLU A 104 12.96 -15.89 -27.74
N ASP A 105 12.67 -14.90 -26.89
CA ASP A 105 13.67 -13.95 -26.42
C ASP A 105 14.51 -14.50 -25.24
N THR A 106 15.65 -15.09 -25.56
CA THR A 106 16.59 -15.64 -24.59
C THR A 106 17.31 -14.58 -23.73
N SER A 107 17.16 -13.29 -24.04
CA SER A 107 17.71 -12.22 -23.18
C SER A 107 16.88 -12.03 -21.90
N ILE A 108 15.62 -12.47 -21.90
CA ILE A 108 14.74 -12.35 -20.75
C ILE A 108 14.91 -13.56 -19.82
N THR A 109 15.65 -13.33 -18.73
CA THR A 109 16.02 -14.39 -17.77
C THR A 109 14.99 -14.63 -16.67
N LEU A 110 14.04 -13.71 -16.44
CA LEU A 110 13.01 -13.84 -15.40
C LEU A 110 12.12 -15.05 -15.67
N PRO A 111 12.05 -16.07 -14.80
CA PRO A 111 11.23 -17.25 -15.04
C PRO A 111 9.75 -16.95 -15.35
N PHE A 112 9.06 -17.89 -15.99
CA PHE A 112 7.62 -17.77 -16.22
C PHE A 112 6.88 -19.09 -16.15
N CYS A 113 5.59 -19.03 -15.83
CA CYS A 113 4.64 -20.14 -15.96
C CYS A 113 3.34 -19.67 -16.62
N LEU A 114 2.43 -20.62 -16.89
CA LEU A 114 1.13 -20.34 -17.50
C LEU A 114 -0.01 -20.65 -16.53
N CYS A 115 -1.04 -19.81 -16.56
CA CYS A 115 -2.35 -20.07 -15.98
C CYS A 115 -3.39 -20.09 -17.11
N TRP A 116 -3.93 -21.27 -17.40
CA TRP A 116 -4.99 -21.40 -18.39
C TRP A 116 -6.28 -20.81 -17.84
N ALA A 117 -6.69 -19.66 -18.39
CA ALA A 117 -7.97 -19.03 -18.13
C ALA A 117 -9.06 -19.78 -18.92
N ASN A 118 -9.41 -20.98 -18.44
CA ASN A 118 -10.23 -21.98 -19.12
C ASN A 118 -11.74 -21.68 -19.08
N GLU A 119 -12.10 -20.39 -19.11
CA GLU A 119 -13.48 -19.92 -19.15
C GLU A 119 -13.84 -19.46 -20.55
N LYS A 120 -15.11 -19.60 -20.92
CA LYS A 120 -15.66 -18.91 -22.10
C LYS A 120 -15.52 -17.39 -21.94
N TRP A 121 -15.32 -16.66 -23.04
CA TRP A 121 -15.42 -15.20 -23.01
C TRP A 121 -16.83 -14.77 -23.33
N ALA A 122 -17.44 -14.02 -22.42
CA ALA A 122 -18.71 -13.33 -22.63
C ALA A 122 -18.48 -11.84 -22.84
N ARG A 123 -19.44 -11.14 -23.47
CA ARG A 123 -19.35 -9.69 -23.68
C ARG A 123 -19.32 -8.88 -22.38
N ARG A 124 -19.79 -9.46 -21.26
CA ARG A 124 -19.64 -8.88 -19.92
C ARG A 124 -18.34 -9.38 -19.29
N TRP A 125 -17.54 -8.44 -18.78
CA TRP A 125 -16.24 -8.69 -18.17
C TRP A 125 -16.27 -9.52 -16.87
N ASP A 126 -17.46 -9.87 -16.37
CA ASP A 126 -17.65 -10.69 -15.16
C ASP A 126 -17.83 -12.19 -15.46
N GLY A 127 -17.68 -12.60 -16.73
CA GLY A 127 -17.86 -14.00 -17.16
C GLY A 127 -19.31 -14.51 -17.07
N ARG A 128 -20.27 -13.63 -16.73
CA ARG A 128 -21.69 -13.97 -16.55
C ARG A 128 -22.52 -13.36 -17.68
N GLY A 129 -23.09 -14.20 -18.53
CA GLY A 129 -24.04 -13.76 -19.55
C GLY A 129 -24.22 -14.76 -20.68
N ASP A 130 -25.31 -14.58 -21.43
CA ASP A 130 -25.70 -15.44 -22.55
C ASP A 130 -25.05 -15.01 -23.89
N ASP A 131 -24.43 -13.82 -23.94
CA ASP A 131 -23.71 -13.29 -25.11
C ASP A 131 -22.25 -13.78 -25.14
N ILE A 132 -22.05 -15.03 -25.54
CA ILE A 132 -20.73 -15.67 -25.68
C ILE A 132 -20.01 -15.10 -26.92
N LEU A 133 -18.80 -14.57 -26.73
CA LEU A 133 -17.92 -14.06 -27.80
C LEU A 133 -17.07 -15.18 -28.41
N ILE A 134 -16.55 -16.06 -27.56
CA ILE A 134 -15.89 -17.32 -27.95
C ILE A 134 -16.18 -18.36 -26.87
N ASP A 135 -16.58 -19.54 -27.32
CA ASP A 135 -16.96 -20.63 -26.42
C ASP A 135 -15.74 -21.42 -25.96
N GLN A 136 -15.90 -22.13 -24.85
CA GLN A 136 -14.91 -23.05 -24.32
C GLN A 136 -15.47 -24.47 -24.36
N ALA A 137 -14.80 -25.35 -25.09
CA ALA A 137 -15.08 -26.78 -25.07
C ALA A 137 -14.03 -27.51 -24.23
N HIS A 138 -14.45 -28.59 -23.58
CA HIS A 138 -13.57 -29.50 -22.84
C HIS A 138 -13.88 -30.93 -23.27
N SER A 139 -12.89 -31.59 -23.87
CA SER A 139 -12.97 -32.98 -24.31
C SER A 139 -11.62 -33.67 -24.12
N ALA A 140 -11.60 -35.00 -24.16
CA ALA A 140 -10.34 -35.74 -24.07
C ALA A 140 -9.37 -35.41 -25.22
N ASP A 141 -9.91 -35.12 -26.42
CA ASP A 141 -9.11 -34.72 -27.58
C ASP A 141 -8.57 -33.29 -27.40
N ASP A 142 -9.38 -32.37 -26.88
CA ASP A 142 -8.93 -31.01 -26.59
C ASP A 142 -7.90 -30.97 -25.46
N ASP A 143 -8.05 -31.80 -24.42
CA ASP A 143 -7.04 -31.93 -23.37
C ASP A 143 -5.66 -32.26 -23.97
N LEU A 144 -5.62 -33.19 -24.93
CA LEU A 144 -4.39 -33.59 -25.62
C LEU A 144 -3.88 -32.50 -26.57
N ALA A 145 -4.78 -31.82 -27.29
CA ALA A 145 -4.41 -30.71 -28.17
C ALA A 145 -3.82 -29.53 -27.38
N PHE A 146 -4.46 -29.15 -26.27
CA PHE A 146 -4.01 -28.11 -25.36
C PHE A 146 -2.61 -28.42 -24.81
N ILE A 147 -2.42 -29.59 -24.19
CA ILE A 147 -1.13 -29.92 -23.58
C ILE A 147 -0.03 -30.02 -24.62
N ALA A 148 -0.34 -30.55 -25.82
CA ALA A 148 0.61 -30.62 -26.93
C ALA A 148 1.05 -29.23 -27.39
N HIS A 149 0.12 -28.28 -27.47
CA HIS A 149 0.39 -26.90 -27.84
C HIS A 149 1.30 -26.21 -26.82
N ILE A 150 0.92 -26.23 -25.53
CA ILE A 150 1.68 -25.54 -24.49
C ILE A 150 3.02 -26.22 -24.15
N ALA A 151 3.24 -27.47 -24.58
CA ALA A 151 4.49 -28.19 -24.38
C ALA A 151 5.70 -27.45 -24.98
N THR A 152 5.50 -26.62 -26.00
CA THR A 152 6.52 -25.69 -26.51
C THR A 152 7.06 -24.80 -25.39
N TYR A 153 6.17 -24.23 -24.58
CA TYR A 153 6.53 -23.41 -23.42
C TYR A 153 7.04 -24.23 -22.24
N LEU A 154 6.44 -25.39 -21.94
CA LEU A 154 6.85 -26.25 -20.82
C LEU A 154 8.30 -26.75 -20.93
N ARG A 155 8.83 -26.82 -22.15
CA ARG A 155 10.22 -27.20 -22.43
C ARG A 155 11.21 -26.04 -22.31
N ASN A 156 10.73 -24.80 -22.17
CA ASN A 156 11.62 -23.65 -22.07
C ASN A 156 12.52 -23.78 -20.82
N PRO A 157 13.83 -23.49 -20.94
CA PRO A 157 14.76 -23.62 -19.82
C PRO A 157 14.50 -22.63 -18.68
N THR A 158 13.85 -21.49 -18.98
CA THR A 158 13.44 -20.48 -17.99
C THR A 158 12.01 -20.69 -17.49
N TYR A 159 11.34 -21.79 -17.87
CA TYR A 159 10.02 -22.11 -17.34
C TYR A 159 10.11 -22.40 -15.84
N LEU A 160 9.21 -21.82 -15.04
CA LEU A 160 9.18 -21.98 -13.59
C LEU A 160 8.86 -23.44 -13.24
N ARG A 161 9.67 -24.02 -12.35
CA ARG A 161 9.60 -25.44 -11.98
C ARG A 161 9.54 -25.63 -10.46
N VAL A 162 8.78 -26.62 -10.03
CA VAL A 162 8.72 -27.11 -8.65
C VAL A 162 9.31 -28.51 -8.62
N ASP A 163 10.42 -28.71 -7.90
CA ASP A 163 11.20 -29.96 -7.91
C ASP A 163 11.55 -30.43 -9.33
N GLY A 164 11.89 -29.50 -10.23
CA GLY A 164 12.21 -29.79 -11.63
C GLY A 164 11.00 -29.97 -12.56
N ARG A 165 9.77 -30.04 -12.02
CA ARG A 165 8.53 -30.21 -12.79
C ARG A 165 7.96 -28.87 -13.27
N PRO A 166 7.63 -28.66 -14.56
CA PRO A 166 6.99 -27.42 -15.03
C PRO A 166 5.70 -27.16 -14.26
N LEU A 167 5.54 -25.94 -13.75
CA LEU A 167 4.33 -25.51 -13.05
C LEU A 167 3.26 -25.03 -14.07
N LEU A 168 2.10 -25.68 -14.09
CA LEU A 168 0.95 -25.28 -14.90
C LEU A 168 -0.26 -25.02 -14.00
N LEU A 169 -0.87 -23.84 -14.15
CA LEU A 169 -2.08 -23.47 -13.42
C LEU A 169 -3.31 -23.62 -14.31
N VAL A 170 -4.43 -24.04 -13.71
CA VAL A 170 -5.78 -23.98 -14.30
C VAL A 170 -6.64 -23.04 -13.47
N TYR A 171 -7.34 -22.11 -14.12
CA TYR A 171 -8.11 -21.09 -13.42
C TYR A 171 -9.37 -21.66 -12.75
N ARG A 172 -10.11 -22.54 -13.45
CA ARG A 172 -11.37 -23.13 -12.98
C ARG A 172 -11.46 -24.64 -13.19
N PRO A 173 -10.98 -25.46 -12.24
CA PRO A 173 -10.99 -26.91 -12.40
C PRO A 173 -12.37 -27.55 -12.57
N HIS A 174 -13.48 -27.01 -12.04
CA HIS A 174 -14.81 -27.65 -12.21
C HIS A 174 -15.33 -27.63 -13.65
N LEU A 175 -14.79 -26.75 -14.51
CA LEU A 175 -15.22 -26.68 -15.90
C LEU A 175 -14.72 -27.90 -16.69
N LEU A 176 -13.70 -28.58 -16.17
CA LEU A 176 -13.24 -29.85 -16.71
C LEU A 176 -14.26 -30.95 -16.34
N PRO A 177 -14.76 -31.74 -17.31
CA PRO A 177 -15.71 -32.81 -17.04
C PRO A 177 -15.22 -33.83 -16.01
N ASP A 178 -13.93 -34.13 -16.04
CA ASP A 178 -13.24 -34.94 -15.02
C ASP A 178 -11.79 -34.44 -14.89
N PRO A 179 -11.51 -33.54 -13.93
CA PRO A 179 -10.18 -32.92 -13.81
C PRO A 179 -9.08 -33.95 -13.48
N ALA A 180 -9.39 -35.03 -12.76
CA ALA A 180 -8.42 -36.06 -12.42
C ALA A 180 -8.01 -36.87 -13.66
N GLN A 181 -8.97 -37.22 -14.52
CA GLN A 181 -8.66 -37.86 -15.80
C GLN A 181 -7.93 -36.92 -16.76
N THR A 182 -8.29 -35.63 -16.81
CA THR A 182 -7.57 -34.62 -17.60
C THR A 182 -6.12 -34.51 -17.15
N ALA A 183 -5.87 -34.39 -15.84
CA ALA A 183 -4.53 -34.38 -15.25
C ALA A 183 -3.73 -35.65 -15.63
N ALA A 184 -4.36 -36.82 -15.58
CA ALA A 184 -3.73 -38.09 -15.96
C ALA A 184 -3.35 -38.13 -17.46
N ARG A 185 -4.22 -37.62 -18.35
CA ARG A 185 -3.94 -37.48 -19.80
C ARG A 185 -2.74 -36.57 -20.04
N TRP A 186 -2.72 -35.38 -19.43
CA TRP A 186 -1.63 -34.42 -19.57
C TRP A 186 -0.29 -34.98 -19.10
N ARG A 187 -0.26 -35.55 -17.89
CA ARG A 187 0.97 -36.17 -17.35
C ARG A 187 1.49 -37.30 -18.24
N ARG A 188 0.60 -38.17 -18.75
CA ARG A 188 0.99 -39.24 -19.67
C ARG A 188 1.60 -38.69 -20.95
N TRP A 189 0.90 -37.75 -21.59
CA TRP A 189 1.38 -37.12 -22.82
C TRP A 189 2.73 -36.44 -22.61
N CYS A 190 2.90 -35.68 -21.52
CA CYS A 190 4.15 -34.99 -21.20
C CYS A 190 5.34 -35.95 -21.00
N ARG A 191 5.14 -37.08 -20.31
CA ARG A 191 6.17 -38.11 -20.15
C ARG A 191 6.55 -38.75 -21.49
N GLU A 192 5.58 -39.09 -22.32
CA GLU A 192 5.78 -39.73 -23.62
C GLU A 192 6.44 -38.79 -24.65
N ASN A 193 6.30 -37.48 -24.48
CA ASN A 193 6.77 -36.46 -25.43
C ASN A 193 7.94 -35.61 -24.90
N GLY A 194 8.71 -36.13 -23.94
CA GLY A 194 9.98 -35.53 -23.49
C GLY A 194 9.87 -34.25 -22.66
N VAL A 195 8.69 -33.92 -22.13
CA VAL A 195 8.51 -32.85 -21.13
C VAL A 195 8.83 -33.38 -19.73
N GLY A 196 8.53 -34.66 -19.47
CA GLY A 196 8.67 -35.29 -18.16
C GLY A 196 7.40 -35.13 -17.32
N GLU A 197 7.57 -35.08 -15.99
CA GLU A 197 6.46 -34.87 -15.06
C GLU A 197 6.15 -33.38 -14.91
N ILE A 198 4.87 -33.05 -14.71
CA ILE A 198 4.38 -31.67 -14.53
C ILE A 198 3.79 -31.47 -13.13
N HIS A 199 3.86 -30.24 -12.62
CA HIS A 199 3.25 -29.85 -11.35
C HIS A 199 1.99 -29.03 -11.64
N LEU A 200 0.83 -29.61 -11.35
CA LEU A 200 -0.47 -29.02 -11.64
C LEU A 200 -0.99 -28.27 -10.42
N ALA A 201 -1.34 -27.00 -10.62
CA ALA A 201 -1.97 -26.17 -9.61
C ALA A 201 -3.28 -25.57 -10.14
N TYR A 202 -4.13 -25.09 -9.24
CA TYR A 202 -5.32 -24.34 -9.62
C TYR A 202 -5.49 -23.07 -8.79
N VAL A 203 -6.24 -22.11 -9.32
CA VAL A 203 -6.49 -20.82 -8.67
C VAL A 203 -7.75 -20.88 -7.81
N GLN A 204 -7.66 -20.49 -6.53
CA GLN A 204 -8.79 -20.49 -5.58
C GLN A 204 -9.70 -19.25 -5.72
N GLY A 205 -10.02 -18.87 -6.96
CA GLY A 205 -10.83 -17.69 -7.26
C GLY A 205 -12.33 -17.89 -7.01
N PHE A 206 -12.86 -19.07 -7.33
CA PHE A 206 -14.30 -19.36 -7.22
C PHE A 206 -14.58 -20.64 -6.45
N GLU A 207 -13.73 -21.64 -6.66
CA GLU A 207 -13.85 -22.99 -6.16
C GLU A 207 -12.61 -23.36 -5.36
N ARG A 208 -12.77 -24.28 -4.40
CA ARG A 208 -11.71 -24.63 -3.45
C ARG A 208 -11.70 -26.14 -3.12
N PRO A 209 -11.71 -27.04 -4.13
CA PRO A 209 -11.53 -28.48 -3.85
C PRO A 209 -10.16 -28.75 -3.25
N ASP A 210 -10.00 -29.87 -2.55
CA ASP A 210 -8.65 -30.36 -2.26
C ASP A 210 -7.98 -30.72 -3.60
N PRO A 211 -6.79 -30.19 -3.93
CA PRO A 211 -6.13 -30.48 -5.20
C PRO A 211 -5.91 -31.99 -5.41
N ARG A 212 -5.73 -32.77 -4.33
CA ARG A 212 -5.52 -34.22 -4.41
C ARG A 212 -6.74 -34.94 -4.98
N ASP A 213 -7.95 -34.45 -4.68
CA ASP A 213 -9.21 -35.07 -5.12
C ASP A 213 -9.48 -34.86 -6.61
N ILE A 214 -8.87 -33.83 -7.21
CA ILE A 214 -8.98 -33.50 -8.64
C ILE A 214 -7.73 -33.90 -9.44
N GLY A 215 -6.81 -34.67 -8.84
CA GLY A 215 -5.59 -35.13 -9.49
C GLY A 215 -4.49 -34.08 -9.65
N PHE A 216 -4.61 -32.93 -8.97
CA PHE A 216 -3.66 -31.82 -8.99
C PHE A 216 -2.67 -31.92 -7.82
N ASP A 217 -1.58 -31.16 -7.88
CA ASP A 217 -0.51 -31.16 -6.87
C ASP A 217 -0.68 -30.05 -5.82
N ALA A 218 -1.27 -28.90 -6.22
CA ALA A 218 -1.35 -27.72 -5.37
C ALA A 218 -2.56 -26.83 -5.66
N ALA A 219 -2.83 -25.90 -4.75
CA ALA A 219 -3.74 -24.77 -4.97
C ALA A 219 -3.01 -23.44 -4.77
N VAL A 220 -3.52 -22.38 -5.38
CA VAL A 220 -2.99 -21.02 -5.32
C VAL A 220 -4.08 -20.08 -4.83
N GLU A 221 -3.82 -19.40 -3.71
CA GLU A 221 -4.70 -18.36 -3.18
C GLU A 221 -4.79 -17.16 -4.14
N PHE A 222 -5.99 -16.61 -4.33
CA PHE A 222 -6.24 -15.53 -5.30
C PHE A 222 -7.08 -14.39 -4.70
N PRO A 223 -6.48 -13.53 -3.85
CA PRO A 223 -7.15 -12.31 -3.40
C PRO A 223 -7.56 -11.42 -4.58
N PRO A 224 -8.68 -10.69 -4.47
CA PRO A 224 -9.51 -10.52 -3.26
C PRO A 224 -10.67 -11.52 -3.14
N ASN A 225 -10.86 -12.46 -4.08
CA ASN A 225 -12.04 -13.33 -4.19
C ASN A 225 -12.23 -14.36 -3.06
N MET A 226 -11.45 -14.22 -1.99
CA MET A 226 -11.40 -15.16 -0.90
C MET A 226 -11.88 -14.60 0.43
N SER A 227 -12.16 -13.30 0.53
CA SER A 227 -12.67 -12.65 1.74
C SER A 227 -13.93 -11.84 1.42
N THR A 228 -14.70 -11.50 2.45
CA THR A 228 -15.89 -10.64 2.36
C THR A 228 -15.79 -9.52 3.38
N PRO A 229 -14.94 -8.51 3.13
CA PRO A 229 -14.82 -7.35 4.02
C PRO A 229 -16.15 -6.62 4.19
N ALA A 230 -16.24 -5.82 5.25
CA ALA A 230 -17.35 -4.91 5.44
C ALA A 230 -17.43 -3.87 4.31
N SER A 231 -18.67 -3.51 3.96
CA SER A 231 -18.93 -2.42 3.03
C SER A 231 -18.75 -1.07 3.73
N VAL A 232 -17.98 -0.20 3.09
CA VAL A 232 -17.78 1.20 3.49
C VAL A 232 -18.43 2.16 2.48
N THR A 233 -19.24 1.65 1.53
CA THR A 233 -19.90 2.46 0.49
C THR A 233 -20.69 3.63 1.08
N ALA A 234 -21.49 3.37 2.11
CA ALA A 234 -22.38 4.38 2.70
C ALA A 234 -21.62 5.54 3.39
N ARG A 235 -20.32 5.36 3.69
CA ARG A 235 -19.47 6.40 4.26
C ARG A 235 -18.82 7.29 3.20
N GLN A 236 -18.90 6.93 1.91
CA GLN A 236 -18.18 7.67 0.87
C GLN A 236 -18.91 8.94 0.42
N ARG A 237 -18.15 9.99 0.15
CA ARG A 237 -18.64 11.26 -0.38
C ARG A 237 -18.70 11.21 -1.91
N LEU A 238 -19.88 10.94 -2.45
CA LEU A 238 -20.05 10.68 -3.89
C LEU A 238 -19.81 11.95 -4.75
N LEU A 239 -19.00 11.79 -5.79
CA LEU A 239 -18.85 12.75 -6.89
C LEU A 239 -19.84 12.42 -8.02
N ASN A 240 -20.09 11.13 -8.23
CA ASN A 240 -21.16 10.64 -9.09
C ASN A 240 -22.37 10.22 -8.23
N PRO A 241 -23.47 10.99 -8.23
CA PRO A 241 -24.67 10.64 -7.46
C PRO A 241 -25.34 9.33 -7.91
N GLU A 242 -25.07 8.85 -9.12
CA GLU A 242 -25.64 7.61 -9.67
C GLU A 242 -24.78 6.37 -9.39
N PHE A 243 -23.68 6.52 -8.65
CA PHE A 243 -22.80 5.42 -8.29
C PHE A 243 -23.59 4.33 -7.54
N ASN A 244 -23.57 3.11 -8.07
CA ASN A 244 -24.23 1.93 -7.52
C ASN A 244 -23.27 0.73 -7.42
N GLY A 245 -21.97 1.03 -7.28
CA GLY A 245 -20.95 0.03 -7.00
C GLY A 245 -20.84 -0.33 -5.52
N GLU A 246 -19.83 -1.14 -5.21
CA GLU A 246 -19.52 -1.60 -3.86
C GLU A 246 -18.12 -1.14 -3.47
N VAL A 247 -18.00 -0.52 -2.30
CA VAL A 247 -16.73 -0.07 -1.72
C VAL A 247 -16.49 -0.86 -0.45
N LEU A 248 -15.34 -1.51 -0.36
CA LEU A 248 -14.93 -2.44 0.68
C LEU A 248 -13.63 -1.98 1.33
N ASP A 249 -13.39 -2.36 2.58
CA ASP A 249 -12.12 -2.07 3.25
C ASP A 249 -11.05 -3.13 2.93
N TRP A 250 -10.02 -2.74 2.17
CA TRP A 250 -8.88 -3.62 1.85
C TRP A 250 -8.12 -4.09 3.09
N ARG A 251 -8.10 -3.30 4.17
CA ARG A 251 -7.36 -3.62 5.40
C ARG A 251 -7.94 -4.83 6.11
N GLU A 252 -9.23 -5.09 5.96
CA GLU A 252 -9.88 -6.29 6.50
C GLU A 252 -9.54 -7.52 5.67
N LEU A 253 -9.55 -7.40 4.33
CA LEU A 253 -9.09 -8.46 3.42
C LEU A 253 -7.66 -8.90 3.78
N ALA A 254 -6.73 -7.95 3.90
CA ALA A 254 -5.34 -8.25 4.23
C ALA A 254 -5.20 -8.92 5.61
N ARG A 255 -5.92 -8.43 6.63
CA ARG A 255 -5.93 -8.99 7.99
C ARG A 255 -6.48 -10.42 8.04
N ASP A 256 -7.59 -10.69 7.35
CA ASP A 256 -8.15 -12.05 7.26
C ASP A 256 -7.16 -12.98 6.55
N MET A 257 -6.61 -12.56 5.41
CA MET A 257 -5.71 -13.40 4.63
C MET A 257 -4.36 -13.68 5.28
N GLU A 258 -3.76 -12.71 5.98
CA GLU A 258 -2.47 -12.93 6.67
C GLU A 258 -2.57 -13.93 7.84
N GLN A 259 -3.78 -14.10 8.41
CA GLN A 259 -4.03 -14.98 9.56
C GLN A 259 -4.47 -16.39 9.15
N ARG A 260 -4.74 -16.63 7.87
CA ARG A 260 -5.23 -17.94 7.41
C ARG A 260 -4.17 -19.03 7.53
N PRO A 261 -4.49 -20.16 8.17
CA PRO A 261 -3.57 -21.29 8.21
C PRO A 261 -3.36 -21.86 6.81
N LEU A 262 -2.17 -22.41 6.57
CA LEU A 262 -1.96 -23.29 5.42
C LEU A 262 -2.77 -24.58 5.59
N ARG A 263 -2.98 -25.30 4.49
CA ARG A 263 -3.73 -26.55 4.45
C ARG A 263 -2.78 -27.75 4.54
N GLU A 264 -3.35 -28.94 4.72
CA GLU A 264 -2.58 -30.20 4.69
C GLU A 264 -2.00 -30.50 3.30
N TYR A 265 -2.69 -30.08 2.25
CA TYR A 265 -2.20 -30.11 0.88
C TYR A 265 -1.36 -28.86 0.57
N THR A 266 -0.54 -28.92 -0.49
CA THR A 266 0.29 -27.79 -0.94
C THR A 266 -0.60 -26.59 -1.33
N LEU A 267 -0.54 -25.54 -0.53
CA LEU A 267 -1.21 -24.26 -0.80
C LEU A 267 -0.16 -23.16 -0.93
N TYR A 268 -0.08 -22.55 -2.12
CA TYR A 268 0.73 -21.36 -2.31
C TYR A 268 -0.10 -20.13 -1.89
N PRO A 269 0.35 -19.37 -0.88
CA PRO A 269 -0.38 -18.19 -0.42
C PRO A 269 -0.36 -17.07 -1.46
N GLY A 270 -1.37 -16.21 -1.37
CA GLY A 270 -1.61 -15.13 -2.32
C GLY A 270 -1.72 -13.78 -1.63
N VAL A 271 -1.19 -12.73 -2.26
CA VAL A 271 -1.34 -11.34 -1.84
C VAL A 271 -1.77 -10.45 -3.02
N ASN A 272 -2.33 -9.26 -2.75
CA ASN A 272 -2.59 -8.26 -3.79
C ASN A 272 -2.26 -6.84 -3.31
N PRO A 273 -1.78 -5.92 -4.17
CA PRO A 273 -1.50 -4.54 -3.78
C PRO A 273 -2.78 -3.69 -3.67
N GLY A 274 -3.89 -4.14 -4.25
CA GLY A 274 -5.17 -3.43 -4.26
C GLY A 274 -6.16 -4.09 -5.21
N TRP A 275 -7.38 -3.58 -5.27
CA TRP A 275 -8.39 -4.01 -6.26
C TRP A 275 -9.42 -2.91 -6.50
N ASP A 276 -9.67 -2.62 -7.77
CA ASP A 276 -10.65 -1.65 -8.25
C ASP A 276 -10.97 -1.92 -9.71
N ASN A 277 -12.16 -2.48 -9.99
CA ASN A 277 -12.62 -2.75 -11.35
C ASN A 277 -13.61 -1.71 -11.92
N GLU A 278 -13.64 -0.50 -11.35
CA GLU A 278 -14.36 0.65 -11.91
C GLU A 278 -14.04 0.90 -13.40
N PRO A 279 -12.78 0.76 -13.89
CA PRO A 279 -12.47 0.90 -15.31
C PRO A 279 -13.24 -0.05 -16.24
N ARG A 280 -13.53 -1.28 -15.77
CA ARG A 280 -14.33 -2.28 -16.53
C ARG A 280 -15.83 -2.12 -16.29
N ARG A 281 -16.25 -1.50 -15.19
CA ARG A 281 -17.65 -1.41 -14.73
C ARG A 281 -18.03 -0.02 -14.24
N SER A 282 -17.94 0.99 -15.12
CA SER A 282 -18.14 2.38 -14.71
C SER A 282 -19.47 2.63 -13.99
N GLY A 283 -19.42 3.31 -12.84
CA GLY A 283 -20.54 3.57 -11.93
C GLY A 283 -20.97 2.35 -11.09
N LYS A 284 -20.39 1.16 -11.33
CA LYS A 284 -20.79 -0.12 -10.72
C LYS A 284 -19.58 -0.97 -10.29
N GLY A 285 -18.41 -0.33 -10.15
CA GLY A 285 -17.18 -0.99 -9.75
C GLY A 285 -17.27 -1.62 -8.35
N ARG A 286 -16.45 -2.63 -8.13
CA ARG A 286 -16.13 -3.18 -6.82
C ARG A 286 -14.73 -2.70 -6.45
N ILE A 287 -14.65 -1.87 -5.41
CA ILE A 287 -13.48 -1.07 -5.06
C ILE A 287 -13.02 -1.45 -3.66
N TYR A 288 -11.74 -1.74 -3.48
CA TYR A 288 -11.12 -2.01 -2.17
C TYR A 288 -10.26 -0.82 -1.76
N LEU A 289 -10.78 0.01 -0.85
CA LEU A 289 -10.10 1.22 -0.36
C LEU A 289 -9.09 0.94 0.75
N HIS A 290 -8.26 1.94 1.02
CA HIS A 290 -7.27 1.95 2.11
C HIS A 290 -6.11 0.96 1.94
N ALA A 291 -5.92 0.44 0.73
CA ALA A 291 -4.68 -0.20 0.33
C ALA A 291 -3.53 0.83 0.26
N SER A 292 -2.36 0.47 0.76
CA SER A 292 -1.14 1.29 0.66
C SER A 292 0.09 0.42 0.45
N PRO A 293 1.17 0.92 -0.18
CA PRO A 293 2.40 0.16 -0.35
C PRO A 293 2.94 -0.39 0.97
N ARG A 294 2.86 0.43 2.03
CA ARG A 294 3.33 0.12 3.37
C ARG A 294 2.55 -1.05 3.99
N ARG A 295 1.23 -1.09 3.83
CA ARG A 295 0.39 -2.19 4.34
C ARG A 295 0.51 -3.45 3.49
N TYR A 296 0.63 -3.31 2.17
CA TYR A 296 0.93 -4.43 1.27
C TYR A 296 2.27 -5.09 1.61
N ARG A 297 3.32 -4.29 1.86
CA ARG A 297 4.60 -4.77 2.38
C ARG A 297 4.39 -5.62 3.64
N ASP A 298 3.66 -5.10 4.62
CA ASP A 298 3.47 -5.79 5.90
C ASP A 298 2.76 -7.13 5.73
N TRP A 299 1.71 -7.18 4.89
CA TRP A 299 1.00 -8.43 4.57
C TRP A 299 1.90 -9.44 3.85
N LEU A 300 2.61 -9.01 2.81
CA LEU A 300 3.56 -9.88 2.10
C LEU A 300 4.64 -10.40 3.07
N SER A 301 5.16 -9.52 3.91
CA SER A 301 6.24 -9.85 4.84
C SER A 301 5.79 -10.83 5.93
N ARG A 302 4.58 -10.67 6.48
CA ARG A 302 3.98 -11.66 7.41
C ARG A 302 3.68 -12.98 6.72
N THR A 303 3.25 -12.97 5.46
CA THR A 303 3.06 -14.19 4.68
C THR A 303 4.38 -14.95 4.53
N LEU A 304 5.46 -14.25 4.17
CA LEU A 304 6.80 -14.83 4.02
C LEU A 304 7.36 -15.36 5.35
N ARG A 305 7.21 -14.60 6.44
CA ARG A 305 7.85 -14.92 7.72
C ARG A 305 7.04 -15.83 8.61
N HIS A 306 5.71 -15.75 8.58
CA HIS A 306 4.85 -16.47 9.52
C HIS A 306 4.13 -17.62 8.83
N ARG A 307 3.40 -17.35 7.72
CA ARG A 307 2.64 -18.41 7.04
C ARG A 307 3.55 -19.46 6.41
N LEU A 308 4.66 -19.02 5.81
CA LEU A 308 5.64 -19.91 5.18
C LEU A 308 6.78 -20.36 6.11
N ALA A 309 6.76 -20.03 7.42
CA ALA A 309 7.83 -20.38 8.36
C ALA A 309 8.14 -21.89 8.38
N SER A 310 7.09 -22.72 8.39
CA SER A 310 7.19 -24.18 8.44
C SER A 310 7.42 -24.84 7.08
N ALA A 311 7.23 -24.11 5.97
CA ALA A 311 7.42 -24.65 4.64
C ALA A 311 8.93 -24.82 4.33
N PRO A 312 9.35 -25.92 3.68
CA PRO A 312 10.73 -26.08 3.21
C PRO A 312 11.12 -24.93 2.27
N PRO A 313 12.33 -24.33 2.38
CA PRO A 313 12.73 -23.19 1.57
C PRO A 313 12.55 -23.36 0.05
N ALA A 314 12.81 -24.57 -0.47
CA ALA A 314 12.64 -24.89 -1.89
C ALA A 314 11.18 -24.81 -2.38
N ASN A 315 10.21 -24.90 -1.46
CA ASN A 315 8.78 -24.93 -1.76
C ASN A 315 8.09 -23.60 -1.42
N ARG A 316 8.84 -22.61 -0.94
CA ARG A 316 8.29 -21.31 -0.56
C ARG A 316 8.03 -20.49 -1.80
N MET A 317 6.74 -20.35 -2.12
CA MET A 317 6.26 -19.52 -3.22
C MET A 317 5.10 -18.66 -2.73
N VAL A 318 5.04 -17.41 -3.17
CA VAL A 318 3.90 -16.51 -2.92
C VAL A 318 3.43 -15.97 -4.27
N PHE A 319 2.14 -16.09 -4.53
CA PHE A 319 1.54 -15.48 -5.71
C PHE A 319 1.07 -14.06 -5.42
N ILE A 320 1.24 -13.17 -6.39
CA ILE A 320 0.81 -11.78 -6.30
C ILE A 320 -0.17 -11.51 -7.43
N ASN A 321 -1.38 -11.10 -7.08
CA ASN A 321 -2.38 -10.60 -8.03
C ASN A 321 -2.31 -9.07 -8.03
N ALA A 322 -1.66 -8.40 -8.97
CA ALA A 322 -0.93 -8.88 -10.15
C ALA A 322 0.22 -7.92 -10.51
N TRP A 323 0.96 -8.22 -11.57
CA TRP A 323 1.91 -7.29 -12.18
C TRP A 323 1.18 -6.09 -12.80
N ASN A 324 0.26 -6.35 -13.74
CA ASN A 324 -0.31 -5.35 -14.65
C ASN A 324 -1.83 -5.48 -14.89
N GLU A 325 -2.63 -5.89 -13.91
CA GLU A 325 -4.11 -5.86 -14.01
C GLU A 325 -4.65 -4.43 -13.83
N TRP A 326 -4.31 -3.54 -14.78
CA TRP A 326 -4.59 -2.10 -14.69
C TRP A 326 -6.07 -1.77 -14.57
N ALA A 327 -6.94 -2.47 -15.30
CA ALA A 327 -8.37 -2.21 -15.26
C ALA A 327 -9.09 -2.84 -14.06
N GLU A 328 -8.37 -3.59 -13.21
CA GLU A 328 -8.83 -4.12 -11.92
C GLU A 328 -8.03 -3.56 -10.74
N GLY A 329 -7.16 -2.56 -10.97
CA GLY A 329 -6.42 -1.87 -9.92
C GLY A 329 -5.38 -2.72 -9.17
N ALA A 330 -5.23 -3.99 -9.53
CA ALA A 330 -4.30 -4.96 -8.94
C ALA A 330 -2.92 -4.87 -9.62
N VAL A 331 -2.23 -3.75 -9.42
CA VAL A 331 -1.02 -3.40 -10.18
C VAL A 331 0.19 -3.18 -9.27
N LEU A 332 1.26 -3.91 -9.53
CA LEU A 332 2.61 -3.66 -9.01
C LEU A 332 3.44 -2.74 -9.91
N GLU A 333 3.17 -2.74 -11.22
CA GLU A 333 3.85 -1.89 -12.20
C GLU A 333 3.78 -0.39 -11.80
N PRO A 334 4.85 0.41 -12.05
CA PRO A 334 4.87 1.80 -11.63
C PRO A 334 3.74 2.64 -12.21
N ASP A 335 3.07 3.38 -11.34
CA ASP A 335 2.00 4.31 -11.71
C ASP A 335 2.41 5.78 -11.51
N ALA A 336 1.76 6.70 -12.21
CA ALA A 336 2.13 8.11 -12.21
C ALA A 336 1.98 8.79 -10.84
N ARG A 337 1.24 8.20 -9.90
CA ARG A 337 0.96 8.77 -8.57
C ARG A 337 1.99 8.32 -7.55
N LEU A 338 2.33 7.04 -7.51
CA LEU A 338 3.20 6.45 -6.49
C LEU A 338 4.54 5.94 -7.04
N GLY A 339 4.76 6.04 -8.36
CA GLY A 339 5.96 5.55 -9.02
C GLY A 339 6.25 4.11 -8.62
N HIS A 340 7.44 3.88 -8.07
CA HIS A 340 7.94 2.56 -7.71
C HIS A 340 7.52 2.07 -6.32
N ALA A 341 6.65 2.79 -5.59
CA ALA A 341 6.39 2.48 -4.19
C ALA A 341 5.89 1.04 -3.94
N TRP A 342 5.08 0.46 -4.83
CA TRP A 342 4.61 -0.92 -4.72
C TRP A 342 5.72 -1.96 -4.93
N LEU A 343 6.63 -1.68 -5.85
CA LEU A 343 7.82 -2.50 -6.08
C LEU A 343 8.81 -2.37 -4.92
N GLU A 344 9.03 -1.15 -4.42
CA GLU A 344 9.87 -0.90 -3.26
C GLU A 344 9.31 -1.61 -2.02
N ALA A 345 7.99 -1.57 -1.80
CA ALA A 345 7.30 -2.36 -0.78
C ALA A 345 7.55 -3.87 -0.94
N THR A 346 7.50 -4.39 -2.17
CA THR A 346 7.82 -5.79 -2.48
C THR A 346 9.26 -6.13 -2.09
N ARG A 347 10.21 -5.28 -2.49
CA ARG A 347 11.64 -5.43 -2.16
C ARG A 347 11.87 -5.41 -0.66
N GLN A 348 11.28 -4.45 0.06
CA GLN A 348 11.38 -4.33 1.51
C GLN A 348 10.82 -5.55 2.24
N ALA A 349 9.71 -6.12 1.76
CA ALA A 349 9.13 -7.33 2.37
C ALA A 349 10.09 -8.53 2.30
N LEU A 350 10.93 -8.59 1.25
CA LEU A 350 11.95 -9.63 1.03
C LEU A 350 13.26 -9.35 1.78
N THR A 351 13.68 -8.09 1.92
CA THR A 351 15.01 -7.70 2.41
C THR A 351 15.06 -7.36 3.89
N ARG A 352 13.97 -6.80 4.44
CA ARG A 352 13.94 -6.39 5.84
C ARG A 352 14.11 -7.64 6.70
N ALA A 353 15.17 -7.67 7.50
CA ALA A 353 15.38 -8.72 8.50
C ALA A 353 14.12 -8.81 9.38
N PRO A 354 13.87 -9.95 10.07
CA PRO A 354 12.89 -9.93 11.16
C PRO A 354 13.19 -8.71 12.02
N ASP A 355 12.16 -8.13 12.65
CA ASP A 355 12.39 -7.37 13.86
C ASP A 355 12.97 -8.37 14.88
N VAL A 356 14.24 -8.72 14.72
CA VAL A 356 15.04 -9.23 15.80
C VAL A 356 15.00 -8.05 16.74
N VAL A 357 14.22 -8.22 17.80
CA VAL A 357 14.35 -7.47 19.04
C VAL A 357 15.82 -7.64 19.41
N THR A 358 16.66 -6.81 18.80
CA THR A 358 18.05 -6.70 19.14
C THR A 358 17.97 -5.93 20.43
N GLU A 359 18.17 -6.69 21.51
CA GLU A 359 18.39 -6.14 22.84
C GLU A 359 19.34 -4.94 22.70
N SER A 360 18.94 -3.82 23.30
CA SER A 360 19.73 -2.60 23.50
C SER A 360 20.01 -1.66 22.30
N ARG A 361 18.98 -1.23 21.57
CA ARG A 361 19.05 0.09 20.91
C ARG A 361 17.91 0.98 21.40
N SER A 362 18.24 2.10 22.04
CA SER A 362 17.30 3.20 22.25
C SER A 362 16.64 3.53 20.91
N PRO A 363 15.32 3.77 20.87
CA PRO A 363 14.61 3.97 19.61
C PRO A 363 15.17 5.20 18.91
N SER A 364 15.34 5.11 17.59
CA SER A 364 15.79 6.25 16.80
C SER A 364 14.75 7.36 16.88
N ALA A 365 15.17 8.49 17.42
CA ALA A 365 14.36 9.70 17.58
C ALA A 365 14.85 10.80 16.65
N CYS A 366 13.91 11.50 16.00
CA CYS A 366 14.18 12.61 15.11
C CYS A 366 13.36 13.84 15.51
N VAL A 367 13.95 15.02 15.45
CA VAL A 367 13.22 16.29 15.53
C VAL A 367 12.85 16.74 14.13
N VAL A 368 11.58 17.10 13.94
CA VAL A 368 11.11 17.80 12.75
C VAL A 368 10.65 19.18 13.18
N LEU A 369 11.42 20.21 12.84
CA LEU A 369 11.16 21.60 13.19
C LEU A 369 10.71 22.37 11.94
N HIS A 370 9.48 22.89 11.95
CA HIS A 370 9.05 23.82 10.90
C HIS A 370 9.42 25.27 11.25
N ALA A 371 10.28 25.89 10.43
CA ALA A 371 10.82 27.23 10.64
C ALA A 371 10.16 28.25 9.69
N TRP A 372 9.21 29.01 10.22
CA TRP A 372 8.56 30.13 9.51
C TRP A 372 9.03 31.49 10.05
N TYR A 373 9.11 31.62 11.39
CA TYR A 373 9.57 32.82 12.10
C TYR A 373 11.04 32.65 12.50
N LEU A 374 11.94 33.23 11.71
CA LEU A 374 13.39 33.07 11.88
C LEU A 374 13.94 33.76 13.13
N ASP A 375 13.24 34.76 13.66
CA ASP A 375 13.57 35.39 14.94
C ASP A 375 13.41 34.42 16.13
N VAL A 376 12.60 33.37 15.98
CA VAL A 376 12.38 32.32 16.99
C VAL A 376 13.23 31.07 16.72
N LEU A 377 13.65 30.84 15.47
CA LEU A 377 14.40 29.65 15.07
C LEU A 377 15.63 29.41 15.94
N ASN A 378 16.35 30.49 16.26
CA ASN A 378 17.53 30.49 17.11
C ASN A 378 17.26 29.86 18.48
N GLU A 379 16.22 30.33 19.18
CA GLU A 379 15.80 29.81 20.48
C GLU A 379 15.40 28.33 20.41
N MET A 380 14.72 27.92 19.33
CA MET A 380 14.32 26.52 19.12
C MET A 380 15.53 25.60 18.96
N LEU A 381 16.51 26.02 18.15
CA LEU A 381 17.74 25.27 17.91
C LEU A 381 18.57 25.12 19.19
N ASP A 382 18.70 26.21 19.95
CA ASP A 382 19.43 26.21 21.21
C ASP A 382 18.77 25.24 22.21
N ALA A 383 17.44 25.26 22.34
CA ALA A 383 16.71 24.32 23.20
C ALA A 383 16.85 22.84 22.78
N ILE A 384 16.90 22.55 21.47
CA ILE A 384 17.12 21.18 20.97
C ILE A 384 18.53 20.68 21.33
N VAL A 385 19.54 21.54 21.23
CA VAL A 385 20.92 21.17 21.57
C VAL A 385 21.09 21.02 23.08
N GLU A 386 20.51 21.93 23.86
CA GLU A 386 20.62 21.95 25.33
C GLU A 386 19.94 20.75 26.01
N CYS A 387 19.00 20.07 25.35
CA CYS A 387 18.34 18.89 25.94
C CYS A 387 19.31 17.74 26.26
N GLY A 388 20.48 17.70 25.60
CA GLY A 388 21.56 16.75 25.85
C GLY A 388 21.41 15.38 25.19
N THR A 389 20.24 15.04 24.65
CA THR A 389 19.99 13.80 23.92
C THR A 389 20.39 13.97 22.44
N PRO A 390 21.17 13.05 21.85
CA PRO A 390 21.54 13.15 20.43
C PRO A 390 20.33 12.84 19.54
N LEU A 391 19.80 13.86 18.87
CA LEU A 391 18.65 13.77 17.98
C LEU A 391 19.07 14.13 16.55
N ARG A 392 18.59 13.38 15.55
CA ARG A 392 18.64 13.84 14.15
C ARG A 392 17.70 15.04 14.01
N ILE A 393 18.15 16.10 13.35
CA ILE A 393 17.36 17.32 13.18
C ILE A 393 17.05 17.52 11.70
N ILE A 394 15.76 17.64 11.40
CA ILE A 394 15.28 18.05 10.08
C ILE A 394 14.49 19.35 10.26
N VAL A 395 14.91 20.39 9.56
CA VAL A 395 14.23 21.68 9.53
C VAL A 395 13.48 21.81 8.21
N THR A 396 12.16 21.95 8.30
CA THR A 396 11.33 22.31 7.13
C THR A 396 11.09 23.81 7.14
N THR A 397 11.03 24.43 5.96
CA THR A 397 10.79 25.88 5.83
C THR A 397 10.13 26.17 4.49
N ASP A 398 9.65 27.39 4.31
CA ASP A 398 9.26 27.87 2.98
C ASP A 398 10.46 27.94 2.03
N LEU A 399 10.24 27.64 0.75
CA LEU A 399 11.25 27.65 -0.32
C LEU A 399 12.06 28.95 -0.37
N THR A 400 11.44 30.10 -0.07
CA THR A 400 12.12 31.40 -0.11
C THR A 400 13.06 31.64 1.08
N LYS A 401 12.91 30.87 2.17
CA LYS A 401 13.66 31.03 3.43
C LYS A 401 14.78 30.01 3.61
N VAL A 402 14.94 29.04 2.71
CA VAL A 402 15.93 27.95 2.82
C VAL A 402 17.35 28.47 3.04
N ILE A 403 17.76 29.52 2.34
CA ILE A 403 19.11 30.10 2.46
C ILE A 403 19.32 30.69 3.86
N GLU A 404 18.37 31.48 4.35
CA GLU A 404 18.45 32.13 5.66
C GLU A 404 18.45 31.10 6.80
N VAL A 405 17.61 30.06 6.70
CA VAL A 405 17.59 28.95 7.66
C VAL A 405 18.93 28.20 7.70
N ASN A 406 19.52 27.90 6.54
CA ASN A 406 20.83 27.26 6.48
C ASN A 406 21.92 28.14 7.12
N GLN A 407 21.88 29.46 6.91
CA GLN A 407 22.81 30.38 7.56
C GLN A 407 22.67 30.36 9.09
N CYS A 408 21.44 30.38 9.62
CA CYS A 408 21.19 30.28 11.06
C CYS A 408 21.74 28.99 11.68
N ILE A 409 21.58 27.86 10.98
CA ILE A 409 22.07 26.54 11.42
C ILE A 409 23.61 26.49 11.39
N GLN A 410 24.22 26.95 10.29
CA GLN A 410 25.68 26.97 10.12
C GLN A 410 26.37 27.85 11.16
N GLN A 411 25.80 29.02 11.49
CA GLN A 411 26.34 29.92 12.51
C GLN A 411 26.41 29.29 13.89
N ARG A 412 25.54 28.31 14.19
CA ARG A 412 25.55 27.55 15.45
C ARG A 412 26.39 26.28 15.41
N GLY A 413 26.92 25.91 14.24
CA GLY A 413 27.62 24.64 14.05
C GLY A 413 26.72 23.41 14.28
N ILE A 414 25.41 23.54 14.07
CA ILE A 414 24.45 22.43 14.25
C ILE A 414 24.39 21.60 12.96
N GLN A 415 24.40 20.28 13.10
CA GLN A 415 24.16 19.37 11.99
C GLN A 415 22.65 19.14 11.84
N ALA A 416 22.05 19.71 10.79
CA ALA A 416 20.65 19.51 10.46
C ALA A 416 20.43 19.43 8.94
N GLU A 417 19.43 18.67 8.52
CA GLU A 417 18.91 18.68 7.15
C GLU A 417 17.91 19.83 6.99
N VAL A 418 17.93 20.54 5.86
CA VAL A 418 16.96 21.60 5.56
C VAL A 418 16.18 21.27 4.30
N GLU A 419 14.86 21.29 4.40
CA GLU A 419 13.94 21.03 3.28
C GLU A 419 13.00 22.22 3.06
N GLY A 420 12.91 22.67 1.80
CA GLY A 420 12.05 23.77 1.38
C GLY A 420 10.74 23.27 0.80
N PHE A 421 9.62 23.87 1.22
CA PHE A 421 8.26 23.55 0.77
C PHE A 421 7.55 24.82 0.29
N GLU A 422 6.56 24.67 -0.58
CA GLU A 422 5.62 25.76 -0.85
C GLU A 422 4.90 26.16 0.44
N ASN A 423 4.59 27.44 0.61
CA ASN A 423 3.78 27.93 1.74
C ASN A 423 2.31 27.46 1.63
N ARG A 424 2.09 26.18 1.94
CA ARG A 424 0.80 25.49 1.90
C ARG A 424 0.72 24.45 3.01
N GLY A 425 -0.38 24.44 3.76
CA GLY A 425 -0.60 23.47 4.84
C GLY A 425 0.27 23.72 6.07
N ARG A 426 0.88 24.90 6.19
CA ARG A 426 1.64 25.40 7.35
C ARG A 426 2.73 24.42 7.80
N ASP A 427 2.80 24.15 9.09
CA ASP A 427 3.69 23.17 9.71
C ASP A 427 3.19 21.72 9.58
N ILE A 428 1.98 21.49 9.07
CA ILE A 428 1.35 20.17 9.00
C ILE A 428 1.75 19.43 7.73
N LEU A 429 1.57 20.03 6.55
CA LEU A 429 1.87 19.35 5.28
C LEU A 429 3.37 19.00 5.15
N PRO A 430 4.33 19.93 5.39
CA PRO A 430 5.75 19.60 5.43
C PRO A 430 6.08 18.49 6.44
N PHE A 431 5.45 18.51 7.62
CA PHE A 431 5.63 17.47 8.61
C PHE A 431 5.16 16.11 8.10
N LEU A 432 4.00 16.01 7.45
CA LEU A 432 3.50 14.74 6.91
C LEU A 432 4.45 14.18 5.84
N HIS A 433 5.02 15.03 4.97
CA HIS A 433 6.03 14.62 3.99
C HIS A 433 7.28 14.04 4.67
N VAL A 434 7.84 14.76 5.65
CA VAL A 434 9.04 14.31 6.36
C VAL A 434 8.75 13.07 7.21
N ALA A 435 7.61 13.02 7.91
CA ALA A 435 7.20 11.86 8.72
C ALA A 435 7.01 10.60 7.85
N ASN A 436 6.46 10.75 6.64
CA ASN A 436 6.33 9.68 5.68
C ASN A 436 7.71 9.09 5.29
N ARG A 437 8.67 9.97 4.96
CA ARG A 437 10.06 9.58 4.64
C ARG A 437 10.75 8.91 5.83
N LEU A 438 10.65 9.51 7.02
CA LEU A 438 11.26 9.00 8.25
C LEU A 438 10.74 7.61 8.62
N LEU A 439 9.44 7.37 8.45
CA LEU A 439 8.84 6.06 8.68
C LEU A 439 9.40 5.00 7.71
N ASP A 440 9.59 5.36 6.44
CA ASP A 440 10.18 4.45 5.43
C ASP A 440 11.67 4.18 5.68
N GLU A 441 12.40 5.14 6.27
CA GLU A 441 13.78 4.99 6.76
C GLU A 441 13.89 4.15 8.05
N GLY A 442 12.75 3.82 8.68
CA GLY A 442 12.70 3.02 9.91
C GLY A 442 12.94 3.82 11.20
N VAL A 443 12.76 5.15 11.16
CA VAL A 443 12.72 5.98 12.36
C VAL A 443 11.47 5.64 13.17
N GLN A 444 11.62 5.52 14.48
CA GLN A 444 10.53 5.08 15.35
C GLN A 444 9.78 6.24 15.99
N LEU A 445 10.52 7.24 16.47
CA LEU A 445 9.97 8.38 17.21
C LEU A 445 10.26 9.70 16.51
N VAL A 446 9.28 10.59 16.56
CA VAL A 446 9.43 11.96 16.07
C VAL A 446 8.98 12.96 17.13
N LEU A 447 9.79 14.00 17.34
CA LEU A 447 9.40 15.22 18.01
C LEU A 447 9.03 16.25 16.96
N LYS A 448 7.75 16.60 16.87
CA LYS A 448 7.26 17.64 15.98
C LYS A 448 7.30 18.99 16.69
N LEU A 449 7.95 19.98 16.08
CA LEU A 449 8.06 21.35 16.55
C LEU A 449 7.78 22.34 15.42
N HIS A 450 7.44 23.57 15.77
CA HIS A 450 7.43 24.68 14.82
C HIS A 450 7.73 26.01 15.50
N THR A 451 8.23 26.98 14.74
CA THR A 451 8.38 28.34 15.24
C THR A 451 6.99 28.94 15.38
N LYS A 452 6.47 29.01 16.61
CA LYS A 452 5.17 29.62 16.88
C LYS A 452 5.34 31.07 17.34
N LYS A 453 4.62 31.98 16.68
CA LYS A 453 4.53 33.39 17.06
C LYS A 453 3.08 33.86 16.97
N SER A 454 2.53 34.35 18.08
CA SER A 454 1.22 35.00 18.07
C SER A 454 1.42 36.49 17.80
N THR A 455 1.13 36.95 16.58
CA THR A 455 1.22 38.38 16.21
C THR A 455 0.08 39.23 16.79
N HIS A 456 -0.93 38.58 17.41
CA HIS A 456 -2.16 39.23 17.86
C HIS A 456 -2.45 39.07 19.37
N ARG A 457 -1.50 38.52 20.16
CA ARG A 457 -1.67 38.30 21.61
C ARG A 457 -0.36 38.48 22.38
N ASP A 458 -0.43 39.02 23.60
CA ASP A 458 0.73 39.26 24.47
C ASP A 458 1.28 37.98 25.14
N ASP A 459 0.52 36.88 25.15
CA ASP A 459 0.87 35.61 25.84
C ASP A 459 1.48 34.52 24.92
N GLY A 460 1.68 34.80 23.63
CA GLY A 460 2.17 33.81 22.67
C GLY A 460 3.58 33.27 22.93
N ASN A 461 4.47 34.11 23.46
CA ASN A 461 5.82 33.68 23.85
C ASN A 461 5.79 32.77 25.10
N ALA A 462 4.90 33.05 26.06
CA ALA A 462 4.73 32.19 27.23
C ALA A 462 4.21 30.80 26.83
N TRP A 463 3.24 30.74 25.89
CA TRP A 463 2.74 29.48 25.34
C TRP A 463 3.85 28.63 24.70
N ARG A 464 4.68 29.25 23.84
CA ARG A 464 5.81 28.55 23.21
C ARG A 464 6.78 28.00 24.26
N ASN A 465 7.18 28.84 25.22
CA ASN A 465 8.19 28.48 26.21
C ASN A 465 7.71 27.36 27.14
N GLU A 466 6.42 27.35 27.49
CA GLU A 466 5.79 26.26 28.24
C GLU A 466 5.83 24.93 27.46
N MET A 467 5.46 24.94 26.17
CA MET A 467 5.51 23.73 25.34
C MET A 467 6.94 23.23 25.14
N LEU A 468 7.91 24.11 24.88
CA LEU A 468 9.32 23.74 24.73
C LEU A 468 9.88 23.15 26.02
N ALA A 469 9.61 23.76 27.17
CA ALA A 469 10.02 23.22 28.46
C ALA A 469 9.39 21.83 28.71
N ALA A 470 8.15 21.61 28.29
CA ALA A 470 7.53 20.29 28.42
C ALA A 470 8.18 19.23 27.51
N LEU A 471 8.57 19.60 26.29
CA LEU A 471 9.03 18.68 25.23
C LEU A 471 10.53 18.42 25.19
N LEU A 472 11.35 19.39 25.62
CA LEU A 472 12.81 19.43 25.41
C LEU A 472 13.63 19.65 26.68
N MET A 473 13.02 19.72 27.88
CA MET A 473 13.79 19.92 29.10
C MET A 473 14.87 18.83 29.27
N PRO A 474 16.09 19.19 29.68
CA PRO A 474 17.16 18.23 29.94
C PRO A 474 16.69 17.12 30.89
N GLN A 475 17.18 15.88 30.70
CA GLN A 475 16.76 14.65 31.40
C GLN A 475 15.31 14.18 31.12
N ARG A 476 14.42 15.07 30.67
CA ARG A 476 13.03 14.71 30.34
C ARG A 476 12.93 14.02 28.98
N VAL A 477 13.75 14.42 28.01
CA VAL A 477 13.77 13.80 26.68
C VAL A 477 14.12 12.31 26.77
N ASP A 478 15.16 11.94 27.53
CA ASP A 478 15.52 10.54 27.75
C ASP A 478 14.37 9.76 28.41
N ALA A 479 13.72 10.33 29.42
CA ALA A 479 12.57 9.70 30.08
C ALA A 479 11.36 9.52 29.13
N ILE A 480 11.12 10.46 28.21
CA ILE A 480 10.08 10.34 27.18
C ILE A 480 10.41 9.19 26.22
N VAL A 481 11.65 9.17 25.73
CA VAL A 481 12.15 8.12 24.81
C VAL A 481 12.07 6.73 25.46
N ASP A 482 12.45 6.62 26.74
CA ASP A 482 12.34 5.40 27.53
C ASP A 482 10.88 4.99 27.74
N ALA A 483 9.98 5.93 28.00
CA ALA A 483 8.55 5.65 28.13
C ALA A 483 7.94 5.09 26.84
N PHE A 484 8.31 5.62 25.67
CA PHE A 484 7.92 5.02 24.38
C PHE A 484 8.54 3.63 24.15
N SER A 485 9.72 3.37 24.70
CA SER A 485 10.38 2.07 24.57
C SER A 485 9.73 1.01 25.46
N THR A 486 9.27 1.41 26.65
CA THR A 486 8.71 0.52 27.67
C THR A 486 7.21 0.29 27.51
N ASP A 487 6.45 1.27 27.05
CA ASP A 487 5.01 1.15 26.79
C ASP A 487 4.72 1.19 25.27
N PRO A 488 4.50 0.03 24.62
CA PRO A 488 4.21 -0.01 23.18
C PRO A 488 2.86 0.64 22.84
N LEU A 489 1.95 0.81 23.81
CA LEU A 489 0.65 1.44 23.57
C LEU A 489 0.77 2.95 23.44
N VAL A 490 1.81 3.61 23.97
CA VAL A 490 1.96 5.06 23.76
C VAL A 490 2.23 5.33 22.28
N GLY A 491 1.33 6.09 21.66
CA GLY A 491 1.47 6.57 20.29
C GLY A 491 1.76 8.06 20.19
N LEU A 492 1.26 8.88 21.13
CA LEU A 492 1.49 10.33 21.15
C LEU A 492 1.54 10.86 22.58
N MET A 493 2.53 11.72 22.85
CA MET A 493 2.63 12.50 24.07
C MET A 493 2.59 14.00 23.75
N ALA A 494 1.58 14.69 24.30
CA ALA A 494 1.47 16.14 24.23
C ALA A 494 1.91 16.79 25.56
N PRO A 495 2.32 18.07 25.56
CA PRO A 495 2.45 18.85 26.78
C PRO A 495 1.16 18.86 27.60
N ASP A 496 1.27 18.76 28.92
CA ASP A 496 0.10 18.87 29.80
C ASP A 496 -0.63 20.20 29.61
N GLY A 497 -1.96 20.19 29.75
CA GLY A 497 -2.82 21.35 29.43
C GLY A 497 -3.04 21.61 27.93
N HIS A 498 -2.28 20.97 27.03
CA HIS A 498 -2.43 21.12 25.58
C HIS A 498 -3.07 19.91 24.89
N LEU A 499 -3.45 18.88 25.64
CA LEU A 499 -4.25 17.77 25.15
C LEU A 499 -5.74 18.07 25.40
N LEU A 500 -6.48 18.40 24.35
CA LEU A 500 -7.84 18.94 24.46
C LEU A 500 -8.88 18.06 23.76
N PRO A 501 -10.16 18.05 24.21
CA PRO A 501 -11.25 17.37 23.52
C PRO A 501 -11.50 17.97 22.13
N VAL A 502 -11.57 17.15 21.09
CA VAL A 502 -11.86 17.60 19.72
C VAL A 502 -13.22 18.27 19.64
N THR A 503 -14.23 17.72 20.33
CA THR A 503 -15.62 18.22 20.33
C THR A 503 -15.74 19.66 20.81
N ASP A 504 -14.86 20.08 21.72
CA ASP A 504 -14.86 21.45 22.26
C ASP A 504 -14.26 22.46 21.27
N PHE A 505 -13.55 21.99 20.24
CA PHE A 505 -12.77 22.84 19.35
C PHE A 505 -12.99 22.56 17.86
N ILE A 506 -14.08 21.85 17.48
CA ILE A 506 -14.37 21.52 16.07
C ILE A 506 -14.30 22.76 15.17
N GLY A 507 -14.87 23.88 15.61
CA GLY A 507 -14.82 25.15 14.87
C GLY A 507 -15.33 24.99 13.44
N GLY A 508 -14.59 25.57 12.48
CA GLY A 508 -14.89 25.44 11.05
C GLY A 508 -14.52 24.08 10.42
N ASN A 509 -14.00 23.12 11.19
CA ASN A 509 -13.39 21.90 10.66
C ASN A 509 -14.30 20.67 10.68
N ALA A 510 -15.58 20.79 11.00
CA ALA A 510 -16.50 19.65 11.05
C ALA A 510 -16.49 18.81 9.76
N ASP A 511 -16.64 19.47 8.60
CA ASP A 511 -16.64 18.80 7.30
C ASP A 511 -15.27 18.19 6.96
N ALA A 512 -14.18 18.92 7.20
CA ALA A 512 -12.83 18.42 6.96
C ALA A 512 -12.45 17.24 7.89
N LEU A 513 -12.99 17.18 9.12
CA LEU A 513 -12.79 16.05 10.03
C LEU A 513 -13.55 14.81 9.56
N ASP A 514 -14.79 14.96 9.09
CA ASP A 514 -15.54 13.87 8.48
C ASP A 514 -14.85 13.37 7.19
N TYR A 515 -14.39 14.30 6.35
CA TYR A 515 -13.57 13.99 5.18
C TYR A 515 -12.34 13.15 5.54
N LEU A 516 -11.57 13.56 6.56
CA LEU A 516 -10.39 12.82 7.01
C LEU A 516 -10.76 11.43 7.54
N ALA A 517 -11.86 11.30 8.29
CA ALA A 517 -12.33 10.01 8.78
C ALA A 517 -12.65 9.06 7.62
N VAL A 518 -13.36 9.54 6.59
CA VAL A 518 -13.65 8.78 5.37
C VAL A 518 -12.36 8.41 4.63
N ARG A 519 -11.46 9.37 4.39
CA ARG A 519 -10.20 9.16 3.64
C ARG A 519 -9.26 8.15 4.30
N THR A 520 -9.19 8.19 5.62
CA THR A 520 -8.28 7.33 6.42
C THR A 520 -8.94 6.03 6.87
N GLY A 521 -10.27 5.91 6.69
CA GLY A 521 -11.06 4.78 7.15
C GLY A 521 -11.10 4.68 8.68
N THR A 522 -11.09 5.80 9.39
CA THR A 522 -11.31 5.85 10.84
C THR A 522 -12.78 6.13 11.12
N ASP A 523 -13.17 6.07 12.39
CA ASP A 523 -14.45 6.62 12.80
C ASP A 523 -14.38 8.16 12.91
N ALA A 524 -15.55 8.80 12.98
CA ALA A 524 -15.63 10.24 13.20
C ALA A 524 -15.23 10.60 14.65
N PRO A 525 -14.70 11.80 14.90
CA PRO A 525 -14.42 12.25 16.26
C PRO A 525 -15.64 12.18 17.17
N ASP A 526 -15.43 11.71 18.39
CA ASP A 526 -16.44 11.60 19.45
C ASP A 526 -16.01 12.36 20.72
N ALA A 527 -16.80 12.26 21.79
CA ALA A 527 -16.53 12.94 23.06
C ALA A 527 -15.22 12.49 23.75
N THR A 528 -14.63 11.38 23.34
CA THR A 528 -13.36 10.86 23.87
C THR A 528 -12.16 11.24 23.01
N SER A 529 -12.40 11.80 21.84
CA SER A 529 -11.36 12.16 20.89
C SER A 529 -10.57 13.37 21.40
N LEU A 530 -9.25 13.21 21.50
CA LEU A 530 -8.33 14.24 21.98
C LEU A 530 -7.37 14.67 20.88
N PHE A 531 -6.88 15.91 20.96
CA PHE A 531 -5.84 16.41 20.05
C PHE A 531 -4.80 17.28 20.76
N ALA A 532 -3.59 17.29 20.22
CA ALA A 532 -2.47 18.08 20.72
C ALA A 532 -2.55 19.52 20.18
N SER A 533 -3.22 20.40 20.92
CA SER A 533 -3.39 21.80 20.56
C SER A 533 -2.04 22.51 20.43
N GLY A 534 -1.85 23.19 19.31
CA GLY A 534 -0.60 23.86 18.97
C GLY A 534 0.38 23.01 18.18
N SER A 535 0.03 21.76 17.83
CA SER A 535 0.77 20.92 16.87
C SER A 535 2.25 20.69 17.21
N MET A 536 2.58 20.63 18.51
CA MET A 536 3.90 20.23 19.01
C MET A 536 3.74 19.06 19.98
N PHE A 537 4.38 17.93 19.67
CA PHE A 537 4.23 16.68 20.42
C PHE A 537 5.33 15.68 20.06
N TRP A 538 5.50 14.68 20.92
CA TRP A 538 6.22 13.45 20.58
C TRP A 538 5.24 12.42 20.04
N ALA A 539 5.61 11.69 18.98
CA ALA A 539 4.79 10.61 18.44
C ALA A 539 5.64 9.42 17.97
N ARG A 540 5.05 8.23 18.11
CA ARG A 540 5.48 7.04 17.39
C ARG A 540 5.04 7.16 15.94
N LEU A 541 5.98 7.11 14.99
CA LEU A 541 5.66 7.29 13.57
C LEU A 541 4.68 6.24 13.04
N GLU A 542 4.79 4.98 13.48
CA GLU A 542 3.84 3.91 13.14
C GLU A 542 2.40 4.24 13.58
N ALA A 543 2.20 5.00 14.66
CA ALA A 543 0.87 5.40 15.11
C ALA A 543 0.22 6.47 14.22
N LEU A 544 1.00 7.13 13.35
CA LEU A 544 0.50 8.15 12.40
C LEU A 544 0.08 7.54 11.06
N ARG A 545 0.19 6.22 10.89
CA ARG A 545 -0.07 5.56 9.59
C ARG A 545 -1.44 5.80 8.97
N PRO A 546 -2.55 5.99 9.70
CA PRO A 546 -3.82 6.35 9.05
C PRO A 546 -3.72 7.61 8.21
N LEU A 547 -2.96 8.62 8.65
CA LEU A 547 -2.69 9.83 7.87
C LEU A 547 -1.62 9.60 6.79
N LEU A 548 -0.51 8.93 7.14
CA LEU A 548 0.62 8.74 6.21
C LEU A 548 0.29 7.77 5.06
N ASP A 549 -0.59 6.80 5.27
CA ASP A 549 -1.04 5.84 4.27
C ASP A 549 -2.25 6.35 3.46
N ALA A 550 -2.89 7.46 3.86
CA ALA A 550 -4.05 8.04 3.15
C ALA A 550 -3.67 8.77 1.85
N HIS A 551 -2.37 9.03 1.64
CA HIS A 551 -1.83 9.70 0.46
C HIS A 551 -2.55 11.01 0.13
N LEU A 552 -2.74 11.88 1.13
CA LEU A 552 -3.32 13.21 0.95
C LEU A 552 -2.45 14.02 -0.02
N HIS A 553 -3.07 14.57 -1.06
CA HIS A 553 -2.37 15.34 -2.08
C HIS A 553 -2.20 16.81 -1.64
N PRO A 554 -1.07 17.48 -1.94
CA PRO A 554 -0.89 18.89 -1.61
C PRO A 554 -2.02 19.80 -2.11
N SER A 555 -2.66 19.50 -3.23
CA SER A 555 -3.80 20.29 -3.75
C SER A 555 -5.06 20.20 -2.89
N GLU A 556 -5.15 19.26 -1.94
CA GLU A 556 -6.23 19.18 -0.97
C GLU A 556 -6.08 20.22 0.14
N PHE A 557 -4.90 20.81 0.28
CA PHE A 557 -4.64 21.88 1.24
C PHE A 557 -4.88 23.24 0.58
N GLU A 558 -5.54 24.12 1.32
CA GLU A 558 -5.87 25.46 0.91
C GLU A 558 -4.61 26.31 0.71
N SER A 559 -4.66 27.27 -0.22
CA SER A 559 -3.60 28.28 -0.34
C SER A 559 -3.58 29.18 0.90
N GLU A 560 -2.41 29.47 1.45
CA GLU A 560 -2.29 30.30 2.65
C GLU A 560 -2.59 31.77 2.35
N GLN A 561 -3.67 32.29 2.95
CA GLN A 561 -4.15 33.67 2.84
C GLN A 561 -4.38 34.32 4.23
N GLY A 562 -3.81 33.73 5.29
CA GLY A 562 -3.96 34.21 6.67
C GLY A 562 -5.22 33.70 7.37
N GLN A 563 -5.77 32.57 6.92
CA GLN A 563 -6.91 31.91 7.56
C GLN A 563 -6.59 31.59 9.04
N ILE A 564 -7.58 31.74 9.91
CA ILE A 564 -7.40 31.51 11.36
C ILE A 564 -7.95 30.16 11.84
N ASP A 565 -8.82 29.51 11.04
CA ASP A 565 -9.39 28.19 11.30
C ASP A 565 -9.99 27.62 9.98
N GLY A 566 -10.48 26.38 10.00
CA GLY A 566 -11.31 25.84 8.92
C GLY A 566 -10.56 25.29 7.70
N THR A 567 -9.23 25.26 7.74
CA THR A 567 -8.40 24.65 6.68
C THR A 567 -8.12 23.16 6.95
N LEU A 568 -7.72 22.38 5.95
CA LEU A 568 -7.35 20.98 6.14
C LEU A 568 -6.20 20.80 7.13
N ALA A 569 -5.24 21.74 7.19
CA ALA A 569 -4.18 21.72 8.19
C ALA A 569 -4.72 21.81 9.62
N HIS A 570 -5.70 22.70 9.86
CA HIS A 570 -6.39 22.84 11.15
C HIS A 570 -7.22 21.59 11.50
N ALA A 571 -7.79 20.91 10.50
CA ALA A 571 -8.49 19.65 10.70
C ALA A 571 -7.53 18.51 11.07
N ILE A 572 -6.38 18.40 10.40
CA ILE A 572 -5.37 17.37 10.69
C ILE A 572 -4.76 17.55 12.09
N GLU A 573 -4.52 18.79 12.53
CA GLU A 573 -4.11 19.07 13.92
C GLU A 573 -5.09 18.44 14.92
N ARG A 574 -6.40 18.59 14.68
CA ARG A 574 -7.45 18.02 15.53
C ARG A 574 -7.63 16.51 15.34
N PHE A 575 -7.24 15.99 14.18
CA PHE A 575 -7.42 14.59 13.82
C PHE A 575 -6.25 13.70 14.27
N VAL A 576 -5.06 14.26 14.53
CA VAL A 576 -3.84 13.46 14.78
C VAL A 576 -3.99 12.49 15.95
N GLY A 577 -4.68 12.90 17.03
CA GLY A 577 -4.92 12.02 18.17
C GLY A 577 -5.86 10.87 17.84
N LEU A 578 -6.88 11.12 17.01
CA LEU A 578 -7.80 10.08 16.51
C LEU A 578 -7.10 9.10 15.56
N ALA A 579 -6.19 9.58 14.70
CA ALA A 579 -5.36 8.71 13.87
C ALA A 579 -4.49 7.78 14.74
N VAL A 580 -3.93 8.30 15.84
CA VAL A 580 -3.16 7.51 16.81
C VAL A 580 -4.03 6.46 17.49
N THR A 581 -5.23 6.82 17.98
CA THR A 581 -6.11 5.86 18.65
C THR A 581 -6.68 4.81 17.71
N SER A 582 -7.03 5.17 16.48
CA SER A 582 -7.47 4.22 15.45
C SER A 582 -6.38 3.21 15.08
N SER A 583 -5.11 3.55 15.27
CA SER A 583 -3.97 2.65 15.10
C SER A 583 -3.74 1.71 16.30
N GLY A 584 -4.65 1.69 17.29
CA GLY A 584 -4.55 0.86 18.49
C GLY A 584 -3.60 1.40 19.56
N HIS A 585 -3.18 2.67 19.45
CA HIS A 585 -2.31 3.32 20.43
C HIS A 585 -3.11 4.29 21.31
N ARG A 586 -2.53 4.76 22.41
CA ARG A 586 -3.10 5.78 23.28
C ARG A 586 -2.41 7.13 23.08
N VAL A 587 -3.20 8.18 23.30
CA VAL A 587 -2.73 9.56 23.41
C VAL A 587 -2.70 9.92 24.90
N THR A 588 -1.63 10.57 25.35
CA THR A 588 -1.39 10.88 26.76
C THR A 588 -0.64 12.20 26.90
N THR A 589 -0.56 12.74 28.12
CA THR A 589 0.36 13.85 28.40
C THR A 589 1.73 13.34 28.85
N ILE A 590 2.76 14.17 28.71
CA ILE A 590 4.12 13.88 29.16
C ILE A 590 4.11 13.65 30.68
N GLU A 591 3.51 14.57 31.44
CA GLU A 591 3.43 14.52 32.90
C GLU A 591 2.71 13.27 33.40
N GLN A 592 1.57 12.90 32.80
CA GLN A 592 0.86 11.67 33.15
C GLN A 592 1.73 10.42 32.95
N THR A 593 2.49 10.39 31.87
CA THR A 593 3.33 9.23 31.55
C THR A 593 4.54 9.13 32.46
N LEU A 594 5.13 10.26 32.81
CA LEU A 594 6.30 10.33 33.69
C LEU A 594 5.92 10.30 35.19
N GLY A 595 4.63 10.14 35.53
CA GLY A 595 4.16 10.10 36.92
C GLY A 595 4.29 11.44 37.66
N ILE A 596 4.39 12.56 36.93
CA ILE A 596 4.53 13.90 37.49
C ILE A 596 3.15 14.39 37.93
N THR A 597 2.93 14.51 39.24
CA THR A 597 1.65 14.96 39.79
C THR A 597 1.51 16.49 39.65
N LYS A 598 0.50 16.97 38.93
CA LYS A 598 0.05 18.37 38.94
C LYS A 598 -1.32 18.48 39.59
N THR A 599 -1.57 19.59 40.27
CA THR A 599 -2.92 20.01 40.69
C THR A 599 -3.71 20.36 39.44
N ALA A 600 -4.88 19.73 39.24
CA ALA A 600 -5.76 20.05 38.13
C ALA A 600 -6.16 21.55 38.20
N SER A 601 -5.81 22.32 37.18
CA SER A 601 -6.30 23.69 37.04
C SER A 601 -7.75 23.64 36.57
N ALA A 602 -8.65 24.26 37.34
CA ALA A 602 -10.06 24.44 36.96
C ALA A 602 -10.25 25.64 36.00
N GLU A 603 -9.17 26.29 35.56
CA GLU A 603 -9.26 27.45 34.67
C GLU A 603 -9.52 27.04 33.22
N PRO A 604 -10.36 27.79 32.47
CA PRO A 604 -10.58 27.55 31.06
C PRO A 604 -9.27 27.67 30.26
N TYR A 605 -9.13 26.86 29.21
CA TYR A 605 -7.94 26.84 28.36
C TYR A 605 -7.59 28.25 27.87
N ARG A 606 -6.42 28.73 28.27
CA ARG A 606 -6.02 30.14 28.13
C ARG A 606 -5.85 30.58 26.68
N TYR A 607 -5.54 29.66 25.78
CA TYR A 607 -5.05 29.97 24.44
C TYR A 607 -6.11 29.89 23.34
N ALA A 608 -7.23 29.21 23.57
CA ALA A 608 -8.34 29.11 22.60
C ALA A 608 -9.70 29.09 23.31
N ARG A 609 -10.72 29.63 22.64
CA ARG A 609 -12.11 29.56 23.10
C ARG A 609 -12.76 28.30 22.56
N LYS A 610 -13.65 27.69 23.36
CA LYS A 610 -14.48 26.59 22.89
C LYS A 610 -15.34 27.05 21.70
N ALA A 611 -15.59 26.14 20.77
CA ALA A 611 -16.57 26.34 19.73
C ALA A 611 -17.96 26.58 20.38
N PRO A 612 -18.77 27.48 19.80
CA PRO A 612 -20.10 27.79 20.32
C PRO A 612 -21.07 26.60 20.24
#